data_AF-A0A165R3F4-F1
#
_entry.id   AF-A0A165R3F4-F1
#
_cell.length_a   1.000
_cell.length_b   1.000
_cell.length_c   1.000
_cell.angle_alpha   90.00
_cell.angle_beta   90.00
_cell.angle_gamma   90.00
#
_symmetry.space_group_name_H-M   'P 1'
#
loop_
_entity.id
_entity.type
_entity.pdbx_description
1 polymer ?
#
loop_
_entity_poly.entity_id
_entity_poly.type
_entity_poly.pdbx_seq_one_letter_code
_entity_poly.pdbx_strand_id
1 'polypeptide(L)'
;MKKALMPAICLAALAFARPDAVVGSVRNDTMTTEALLEKVNQKLDEVTDKVKSTAEDALNQAKKSGEVSQETKEKADKLLTEQTALSNSVTELKNALEGIKSQTLEISQQVAEGIGGGGPAPVMTLGQAFVAEDERIKAFADGGARGNLRITVSNAITTAAGSAGGLIYHEEERDPIRMPRRRLLIRDLLTKGKTSSDLVKYRKQTVRDSKAAMVAEEGTMPESSFGWEKATSEVKKIAHVTNITEEALADSDFLQTEIDSELRYGLDLEEEKQILAGDGQGENLKGLLIEAVAFAAANGLPNATRIDRLRLAILQVALADYVATSFVMNPTDWAAIDLLKDDQKRYIFGNPGSMSTPMLWGKDVVESNTMSAGEWLTGDLAMAGTYYDRQETEVLISSEHDTNFIEDMLTMKGRKRVALAIKRAAAMVKGNFVFA
;
A
#
# COMPACT_ATOMS: atom_id res chain seq x y z
N MET A 1 -48.40 7.90 43.64
CA MET A 1 -47.91 9.30 43.61
C MET A 1 -46.76 9.48 44.58
N LYS A 2 -45.53 9.64 44.08
CA LYS A 2 -44.57 10.69 44.48
C LYS A 2 -43.32 10.54 43.62
N LYS A 3 -43.00 11.64 42.93
CA LYS A 3 -41.97 11.82 41.90
C LYS A 3 -40.58 11.60 42.51
N ALA A 4 -39.75 10.77 41.89
CA ALA A 4 -38.31 10.77 42.15
C ALA A 4 -37.69 11.92 41.33
N LEU A 5 -37.32 13.01 42.01
CA LEU A 5 -36.47 14.06 41.46
C LEU A 5 -35.06 13.49 41.25
N MET A 6 -34.54 13.56 40.02
CA MET A 6 -33.11 13.47 39.78
C MET A 6 -32.42 14.77 40.26
N PRO A 7 -31.20 14.69 40.83
CA PRO A 7 -30.50 15.84 41.41
C PRO A 7 -29.95 16.77 40.32
N ALA A 8 -30.10 18.09 40.54
CA ALA A 8 -29.77 19.17 39.61
C ALA A 8 -28.30 19.21 39.11
N ILE A 9 -27.40 18.46 39.76
CA ILE A 9 -25.98 18.40 39.44
C ILE A 9 -25.73 17.59 38.16
N CYS A 10 -26.52 16.54 37.89
CA CYS A 10 -26.40 15.74 36.67
C CYS A 10 -26.92 16.47 35.42
N LEU A 11 -27.80 17.47 35.58
CA LEU A 11 -28.31 18.28 34.48
C LEU A 11 -27.26 19.31 34.00
N ALA A 12 -26.46 19.85 34.92
CA ALA A 12 -25.41 20.82 34.63
C ALA A 12 -24.21 20.18 33.90
N ALA A 13 -23.87 18.93 34.23
CA ALA A 13 -22.80 18.20 33.54
C ALA A 13 -23.16 17.81 32.09
N LEU A 14 -24.45 17.65 31.79
CA LEU A 14 -24.95 17.34 30.44
C LEU A 14 -25.13 18.59 29.56
N ALA A 15 -25.12 19.79 30.17
CA ALA A 15 -25.20 21.08 29.47
C ALA A 15 -23.83 21.58 28.96
N PHE A 16 -22.72 21.12 29.55
CA PHE A 16 -21.36 21.54 29.18
C PHE A 16 -20.77 20.79 27.98
N ALA A 17 -21.46 19.76 27.45
CA ALA A 17 -20.95 18.88 26.40
C ALA A 17 -21.76 18.95 25.09
N ARG A 18 -22.35 20.11 24.76
CA ARG A 18 -23.12 20.29 23.50
C ARG A 18 -22.57 21.49 22.70
N PRO A 19 -22.39 21.36 21.37
CA PRO A 19 -21.94 22.46 20.52
C PRO A 19 -22.93 23.63 20.55
N ASP A 20 -22.40 24.85 20.50
CA ASP A 20 -23.07 26.15 20.73
C ASP A 20 -24.27 26.46 19.81
N ALA A 21 -24.55 25.61 18.81
CA ALA A 21 -25.65 25.81 17.86
C ALA A 21 -27.04 25.41 18.40
N VAL A 22 -27.15 24.88 19.62
CA VAL A 22 -28.40 24.29 20.16
C VAL A 22 -28.95 25.04 21.38
N VAL A 23 -28.33 26.14 21.81
CA VAL A 23 -28.83 26.97 22.93
C VAL A 23 -29.49 28.24 22.41
N GLY A 24 -30.73 28.10 21.98
CA GLY A 24 -31.61 29.23 21.71
C GLY A 24 -33.05 28.76 21.85
N SER A 25 -33.69 29.09 22.97
CA SER A 25 -35.15 28.96 23.08
C SER A 25 -35.79 29.80 21.96
N VAL A 26 -36.76 29.23 21.25
CA VAL A 26 -37.62 29.98 20.33
C VAL A 26 -38.39 31.00 21.17
N ARG A 27 -37.80 32.19 21.36
CA ARG A 27 -38.51 33.37 21.83
C ARG A 27 -39.47 33.75 20.72
N ASN A 28 -40.70 33.28 20.86
CA ASN A 28 -41.87 33.85 20.22
C ASN A 28 -42.17 35.20 20.89
N ASP A 29 -41.24 36.15 20.77
CA ASP A 29 -41.45 37.54 21.15
C ASP A 29 -42.08 38.22 19.93
N THR A 30 -43.41 38.24 19.99
CA THR A 30 -44.38 39.03 19.25
C THR A 30 -43.89 40.38 18.70
N MET A 31 -43.14 40.41 17.59
CA MET A 31 -43.20 41.40 16.47
C MET A 31 -42.34 40.88 15.31
N THR A 32 -42.93 40.67 14.14
CA THR A 32 -42.19 40.30 12.91
C THR A 32 -41.18 41.39 12.55
N THR A 33 -40.02 41.00 12.01
CA THR A 33 -38.95 41.92 11.58
C THR A 33 -39.43 43.00 10.61
N GLU A 34 -40.46 42.70 9.81
CA GLU A 34 -41.14 43.67 8.93
C GLU A 34 -41.91 44.75 9.71
N ALA A 35 -42.59 44.39 10.81
CA ALA A 35 -43.33 45.34 11.64
C ALA A 35 -42.42 46.25 12.47
N LEU A 36 -41.23 45.77 12.84
CA LEU A 36 -40.19 46.61 13.47
C LEU A 36 -39.61 47.62 12.47
N LEU A 37 -39.41 47.21 11.22
CA LEU A 37 -38.92 48.06 10.13
C LEU A 37 -39.90 49.18 9.78
N GLU A 38 -41.20 48.86 9.72
CA GLU A 38 -42.24 49.86 9.48
C GLU A 38 -42.37 50.87 10.63
N LYS A 39 -42.28 50.41 11.88
CA LYS A 39 -42.26 51.29 13.06
C LYS A 39 -41.01 52.17 13.15
N VAL A 40 -39.85 51.67 12.69
CA VAL A 40 -38.62 52.46 12.64
C VAL A 40 -38.72 53.52 11.56
N ASN A 41 -39.25 53.19 10.37
CA ASN A 41 -39.50 54.17 9.31
C ASN A 41 -40.48 55.26 9.73
N GLN A 42 -41.61 54.90 10.35
CA GLN A 42 -42.59 55.87 10.85
C GLN A 42 -42.01 56.81 11.92
N LYS A 43 -41.16 56.29 12.82
CA LYS A 43 -40.47 57.13 13.81
C LYS A 43 -39.41 58.03 13.18
N LEU A 44 -38.79 57.61 12.08
CA LEU A 44 -37.81 58.41 11.35
C LEU A 44 -38.48 59.54 10.56
N ASP A 45 -39.63 59.28 9.95
CA ASP A 45 -40.44 60.30 9.28
C ASP A 45 -40.96 61.34 10.29
N GLU A 46 -41.46 60.91 11.45
CA GLU A 46 -41.88 61.84 12.51
C GLU A 46 -40.74 62.72 13.04
N VAL A 47 -39.53 62.17 13.18
CA VAL A 47 -38.35 62.94 13.62
C VAL A 47 -37.93 63.93 12.52
N THR A 48 -38.01 63.53 11.25
CA THR A 48 -37.68 64.40 10.11
C THR A 48 -38.67 65.56 9.98
N ASP A 49 -39.96 65.31 10.20
CA ASP A 49 -41.00 66.34 10.16
C ASP A 49 -40.92 67.30 11.35
N LYS A 50 -40.61 66.80 12.55
CA LYS A 50 -40.39 67.65 13.74
C LYS A 50 -39.17 68.55 13.56
N VAL A 51 -38.09 68.05 12.96
CA VAL A 51 -36.88 68.83 12.65
C VAL A 51 -37.11 69.86 11.54
N LYS A 52 -37.90 69.52 10.50
CA LYS A 52 -38.34 70.51 9.50
C LYS A 52 -39.19 71.62 10.12
N SER A 53 -40.11 71.29 11.03
CA SER A 53 -40.93 72.31 11.70
C SER A 53 -40.09 73.23 12.58
N THR A 54 -39.08 72.70 13.27
CA THR A 54 -38.17 73.52 14.10
C THR A 54 -37.21 74.36 13.27
N ALA A 55 -36.79 73.87 12.10
CA ALA A 55 -36.04 74.66 11.12
C ALA A 55 -36.89 75.76 10.49
N GLU A 56 -38.16 75.49 10.17
CA GLU A 56 -39.11 76.48 9.63
C GLU A 56 -39.52 77.52 10.68
N ASP A 57 -39.69 77.13 11.95
CA ASP A 57 -39.96 78.06 13.06
C ASP A 57 -38.75 78.95 13.36
N ALA A 58 -37.53 78.41 13.27
CA ALA A 58 -36.30 79.20 13.36
C ALA A 58 -36.15 80.18 12.17
N LEU A 59 -36.53 79.77 10.96
CA LEU A 59 -36.54 80.63 9.77
C LEU A 59 -37.64 81.72 9.82
N ASN A 60 -38.80 81.41 10.38
CA ASN A 60 -39.89 82.36 10.55
C ASN A 60 -39.64 83.36 11.69
N GLN A 61 -38.95 82.95 12.76
CA GLN A 61 -38.43 83.88 13.77
C GLN A 61 -37.33 84.78 13.17
N ALA A 62 -36.41 84.23 12.37
CA ALA A 62 -35.37 85.00 11.69
C ALA A 62 -35.92 86.03 10.67
N LYS A 63 -37.09 85.79 10.06
CA LYS A 63 -37.75 86.78 9.17
C LYS A 63 -38.51 87.88 9.90
N LYS A 64 -38.89 87.69 11.17
CA LYS A 64 -39.67 88.68 11.96
C LYS A 64 -38.79 89.62 12.80
N SER A 65 -37.56 89.25 13.13
CA SER A 65 -36.60 90.10 13.83
C SER A 65 -35.46 90.51 12.89
N GLY A 66 -35.53 91.73 12.34
CA GLY A 66 -34.65 92.24 11.29
C GLY A 66 -33.17 92.50 11.65
N GLU A 67 -32.58 91.79 12.62
CA GLU A 67 -31.14 91.81 12.89
C GLU A 67 -30.60 90.40 13.12
N VAL A 68 -29.56 90.05 12.38
CA VAL A 68 -28.96 88.71 12.32
C VAL A 68 -28.01 88.51 13.51
N SER A 69 -28.33 87.59 14.43
CA SER A 69 -27.32 87.05 15.35
C SER A 69 -26.54 85.93 14.68
N GLN A 70 -25.22 86.08 14.66
CA GLN A 70 -24.23 85.17 14.09
C GLN A 70 -24.32 83.76 14.72
N GLU A 71 -24.76 83.66 15.98
CA GLU A 71 -24.93 82.38 16.70
C GLU A 71 -26.11 81.54 16.18
N THR A 72 -27.17 82.17 15.65
CA THR A 72 -28.35 81.45 15.13
C THR A 72 -28.06 80.84 13.77
N LYS A 73 -27.24 81.50 12.93
CA LYS A 73 -26.74 80.91 11.69
C LYS A 73 -25.79 79.75 11.95
N GLU A 74 -24.87 79.87 12.90
CA GLU A 74 -23.95 78.78 13.22
C GLU A 74 -24.64 77.55 13.82
N LYS A 75 -25.70 77.71 14.62
CA LYS A 75 -26.50 76.58 15.11
C LYS A 75 -27.37 75.97 14.01
N ALA A 76 -27.92 76.79 13.11
CA ALA A 76 -28.68 76.28 11.96
C ALA A 76 -27.77 75.54 10.96
N ASP A 77 -26.57 76.04 10.69
CA ASP A 77 -25.60 75.38 9.81
C ASP A 77 -25.04 74.09 10.45
N LYS A 78 -24.85 74.05 11.77
CA LYS A 78 -24.49 72.81 12.49
C LYS A 78 -25.61 71.78 12.46
N LEU A 79 -26.87 72.18 12.65
CA LEU A 79 -28.01 71.26 12.56
C LEU A 79 -28.23 70.77 11.12
N LEU A 80 -28.03 71.61 10.10
CA LEU A 80 -28.11 71.21 8.69
C LEU A 80 -26.97 70.27 8.28
N THR A 81 -25.76 70.48 8.80
CA THR A 81 -24.63 69.56 8.55
C THR A 81 -24.80 68.23 9.28
N GLU A 82 -25.29 68.23 10.53
CA GLU A 82 -25.67 67.00 11.23
C GLU A 82 -26.85 66.28 10.54
N GLN A 83 -27.83 67.02 10.01
CA GLN A 83 -28.93 66.45 9.22
C GLN A 83 -28.44 65.80 7.92
N THR A 84 -27.49 66.43 7.23
CA THR A 84 -26.92 65.87 6.00
C THR A 84 -26.12 64.61 6.31
N ALA A 85 -25.37 64.60 7.42
CA ALA A 85 -24.66 63.41 7.89
C ALA A 85 -25.61 62.27 8.30
N LEU A 86 -26.71 62.59 9.01
CA LEU A 86 -27.72 61.60 9.39
C LEU A 86 -28.44 61.03 8.16
N SER A 87 -28.83 61.89 7.20
CA SER A 87 -29.46 61.46 5.95
C SER A 87 -28.55 60.52 5.15
N ASN A 88 -27.25 60.80 5.09
CA ASN A 88 -26.28 59.92 4.43
C ASN A 88 -26.18 58.57 5.14
N SER A 89 -26.10 58.55 6.48
CA SER A 89 -26.08 57.30 7.26
C SER A 89 -27.35 56.45 7.10
N VAL A 90 -28.51 57.10 6.94
CA VAL A 90 -29.78 56.41 6.68
C VAL A 90 -29.81 55.83 5.26
N THR A 91 -29.22 56.54 4.29
CA THR A 91 -29.12 56.04 2.91
C THR A 91 -28.17 54.85 2.83
N GLU A 92 -27.07 54.86 3.57
CA GLU A 92 -26.15 53.73 3.70
C GLU A 92 -26.80 52.52 4.37
N LEU A 93 -27.57 52.73 5.45
CA LEU A 93 -28.32 51.66 6.11
C LEU A 93 -29.40 51.07 5.20
N LYS A 94 -30.05 51.89 4.36
CA LYS A 94 -31.01 51.43 3.36
C LYS A 94 -30.33 50.53 2.30
N ASN A 95 -29.16 50.94 1.80
CA ASN A 95 -28.40 50.14 0.83
C ASN A 95 -27.88 48.84 1.44
N ALA A 96 -27.43 48.86 2.70
CA ALA A 96 -27.01 47.65 3.43
C ALA A 96 -28.19 46.70 3.63
N LEU A 97 -29.39 47.22 3.90
CA LEU A 97 -30.59 46.42 4.08
C LEU A 97 -31.11 45.83 2.75
N GLU A 98 -31.06 46.59 1.65
CA GLU A 98 -31.36 46.04 0.31
C GLU A 98 -30.38 44.94 -0.08
N GLY A 99 -29.09 45.08 0.28
CA GLY A 99 -28.08 44.02 0.11
C GLY A 99 -28.33 42.76 0.94
N ILE A 100 -28.80 42.91 2.19
CA ILE A 100 -29.19 41.75 3.01
C ILE A 100 -30.44 41.06 2.43
N LYS A 101 -31.37 41.82 1.86
CA LYS A 101 -32.58 41.27 1.22
C LYS A 101 -32.24 40.52 -0.06
N SER A 102 -31.31 41.01 -0.88
CA SER A 102 -30.84 40.28 -2.06
C SER A 102 -30.05 39.03 -1.70
N GLN A 103 -29.18 39.11 -0.68
CA GLN A 103 -28.45 37.93 -0.18
C GLN A 103 -29.38 36.86 0.41
N THR A 104 -30.45 37.26 1.10
CA THR A 104 -31.44 36.31 1.64
C THR A 104 -32.25 35.66 0.51
N LEU A 105 -32.57 36.41 -0.55
CA LEU A 105 -33.24 35.88 -1.73
C LEU A 105 -32.33 34.93 -2.52
N GLU A 106 -31.06 35.28 -2.71
CA GLU A 106 -30.05 34.44 -3.38
C GLU A 106 -29.77 33.16 -2.59
N ILE A 107 -29.64 33.22 -1.26
CA ILE A 107 -29.49 32.03 -0.41
C ILE A 107 -30.73 31.15 -0.52
N SER A 108 -31.93 31.73 -0.56
CA SER A 108 -33.17 30.96 -0.72
C SER A 108 -33.28 30.30 -2.10
N GLN A 109 -32.83 30.97 -3.16
CA GLN A 109 -32.82 30.42 -4.52
C GLN A 109 -31.72 29.38 -4.69
N GLN A 110 -30.54 29.58 -4.11
CA GLN A 110 -29.43 28.62 -4.14
C GLN A 110 -29.71 27.35 -3.32
N VAL A 111 -30.56 27.43 -2.30
CA VAL A 111 -31.09 26.27 -1.56
C VAL A 111 -32.22 25.58 -2.32
N ALA A 112 -33.03 26.31 -3.09
CA ALA A 112 -34.11 25.76 -3.91
C ALA A 112 -33.64 25.12 -5.22
N GLU A 113 -32.59 25.64 -5.85
CA GLU A 113 -32.09 25.13 -7.14
C GLU A 113 -31.17 23.90 -7.02
N GLY A 114 -30.82 23.47 -5.81
CA GLY A 114 -30.13 22.20 -5.58
C GLY A 114 -28.70 22.20 -6.13
N ILE A 115 -27.73 22.11 -5.22
CA ILE A 115 -26.33 21.88 -5.58
C ILE A 115 -26.24 20.56 -6.35
N GLY A 116 -25.98 20.66 -7.65
CA GLY A 116 -25.71 19.53 -8.53
C GLY A 116 -24.50 18.74 -8.02
N GLY A 117 -24.76 17.53 -7.55
CA GLY A 117 -23.74 16.59 -7.11
C GLY A 117 -24.34 15.56 -6.16
N GLY A 118 -24.42 14.31 -6.60
CA GLY A 118 -25.06 13.19 -5.91
C GLY A 118 -24.43 12.83 -4.56
N GLY A 119 -24.66 13.64 -3.54
CA GLY A 119 -24.49 13.32 -2.13
C GLY A 119 -25.86 13.07 -1.47
N PRO A 120 -25.90 12.30 -0.35
CA PRO A 120 -27.15 11.97 0.31
C PRO A 120 -27.85 13.25 0.79
N ALA A 121 -29.14 13.37 0.45
CA ALA A 121 -29.95 14.54 0.78
C ALA A 121 -29.83 14.88 2.28
N PRO A 122 -29.65 16.16 2.66
CA PRO A 122 -29.59 16.55 4.05
C PRO A 122 -30.89 16.16 4.76
N VAL A 123 -30.76 15.55 5.93
CA VAL A 123 -31.89 15.01 6.71
C VAL A 123 -32.83 16.16 7.06
N MET A 124 -33.97 16.24 6.38
CA MET A 124 -34.96 17.28 6.62
C MET A 124 -35.70 16.96 7.92
N THR A 125 -35.74 17.91 8.84
CA THR A 125 -36.61 17.81 10.02
C THR A 125 -38.07 17.86 9.58
N LEU A 126 -38.98 17.25 10.35
CA LEU A 126 -40.44 17.27 10.06
C LEU A 126 -40.96 18.70 9.80
N GLY A 127 -40.42 19.69 10.50
CA GLY A 127 -40.74 21.10 10.29
C GLY A 127 -40.22 21.65 8.95
N GLN A 128 -39.03 21.27 8.52
CA GLN A 128 -38.48 21.69 7.23
C GLN A 128 -39.14 21.00 6.04
N ALA A 129 -39.57 19.74 6.18
CA ALA A 129 -40.38 19.07 5.17
C ALA A 129 -41.78 19.71 5.03
N PHE A 130 -42.37 20.17 6.14
CA PHE A 130 -43.67 20.85 6.14
C PHE A 130 -43.60 22.24 5.48
N VAL A 131 -42.52 22.99 5.72
CA VAL A 131 -42.30 24.30 5.08
C VAL A 131 -41.97 24.15 3.59
N ALA A 132 -41.22 23.12 3.21
CA ALA A 132 -40.91 22.84 1.80
C ALA A 132 -42.16 22.40 0.98
N GLU A 133 -43.20 21.88 1.64
CA GLU A 133 -44.47 21.49 1.00
C GLU A 133 -45.62 22.50 1.23
N ASP A 134 -45.34 23.75 1.65
CA ASP A 134 -46.36 24.79 1.92
C ASP A 134 -47.30 25.04 0.73
N GLU A 135 -46.81 24.93 -0.50
CA GLU A 135 -47.64 25.06 -1.71
C GLU A 135 -48.65 23.92 -1.87
N ARG A 136 -48.30 22.69 -1.48
CA ARG A 136 -49.21 21.52 -1.52
C ARG A 136 -50.24 21.58 -0.40
N ILE A 137 -49.86 22.17 0.73
CA ILE A 137 -50.75 22.40 1.88
C ILE A 137 -51.75 23.51 1.57
N LYS A 138 -51.32 24.61 0.93
CA LYS A 138 -52.22 25.67 0.44
C LYS A 138 -53.19 25.15 -0.63
N ALA A 139 -52.70 24.38 -1.60
CA ALA A 139 -53.56 23.75 -2.61
C ALA A 139 -54.60 22.78 -2.01
N PHE A 140 -54.27 22.11 -0.90
CA PHE A 140 -55.20 21.24 -0.18
C PHE A 140 -56.22 22.01 0.67
N ALA A 141 -55.81 23.15 1.26
CA ALA A 141 -56.68 24.05 2.00
C ALA A 141 -57.68 24.77 1.07
N ASP A 142 -57.20 25.26 -0.08
CA ASP A 142 -58.03 25.91 -1.11
C ASP A 142 -59.01 24.93 -1.78
N GLY A 143 -58.66 23.63 -1.80
CA GLY A 143 -59.53 22.54 -2.27
C GLY A 143 -60.61 22.09 -1.27
N GLY A 144 -60.76 22.75 -0.11
CA GLY A 144 -61.82 22.44 0.86
C GLY A 144 -61.58 21.20 1.71
N ALA A 145 -60.31 20.81 1.92
CA ALA A 145 -59.88 19.74 2.83
C ALA A 145 -60.57 18.37 2.61
N ARG A 146 -60.88 18.02 1.37
CA ARG A 146 -61.37 16.68 1.00
C ARG A 146 -60.33 15.93 0.16
N GLY A 147 -59.58 15.06 0.83
CA GLY A 147 -58.59 14.16 0.23
C GLY A 147 -57.55 13.70 1.25
N ASN A 148 -56.76 12.69 0.90
CA ASN A 148 -55.62 12.26 1.72
C ASN A 148 -54.36 13.05 1.33
N LEU A 149 -53.85 13.86 2.25
CA LEU A 149 -52.53 14.47 2.14
C LEU A 149 -51.48 13.48 2.67
N ARG A 150 -50.62 12.96 1.78
CA ARG A 150 -49.51 12.06 2.15
C ARG A 150 -48.21 12.83 2.09
N ILE A 151 -47.73 13.28 3.25
CA ILE A 151 -46.41 13.89 3.41
C ILE A 151 -45.39 12.75 3.41
N THR A 152 -44.55 12.70 2.37
CA THR A 152 -43.51 11.67 2.24
C THR A 152 -42.26 12.14 2.96
N VAL A 153 -42.11 11.76 4.21
CA VAL A 153 -40.87 12.00 4.97
C VAL A 153 -39.85 10.95 4.55
N SER A 154 -38.91 11.31 3.69
CA SER A 154 -37.72 10.49 3.39
C SER A 154 -36.73 10.54 4.56
N ASN A 155 -37.16 10.11 5.75
CA ASN A 155 -36.24 9.86 6.85
C ASN A 155 -35.51 8.55 6.55
N ALA A 156 -34.18 8.63 6.40
CA ALA A 156 -33.31 7.48 6.30
C ALA A 156 -33.54 6.56 7.53
N ILE A 157 -34.20 5.42 7.31
CA ILE A 157 -34.39 4.36 8.31
C ILE A 157 -33.08 3.55 8.41
N THR A 158 -31.95 4.21 8.63
CA THR A 158 -30.62 3.55 8.68
C THR A 158 -30.06 3.44 10.10
N THR A 159 -30.76 3.95 11.12
CA THR A 159 -30.25 3.96 12.51
C THR A 159 -31.29 3.60 13.57
N ALA A 160 -32.40 2.95 13.19
CA ALA A 160 -33.26 2.29 14.16
C ALA A 160 -32.65 0.93 14.54
N ALA A 161 -32.42 0.68 15.83
CA ALA A 161 -31.97 -0.63 16.32
C ALA A 161 -32.98 -1.71 15.86
N GLY A 162 -32.55 -2.57 14.93
CA GLY A 162 -33.39 -3.55 14.23
C GLY A 162 -33.56 -3.30 12.71
N SER A 163 -33.03 -2.22 12.15
CA SER A 163 -33.09 -1.94 10.71
C SER A 163 -31.82 -2.40 9.99
N ALA A 164 -31.95 -3.45 9.18
CA ALA A 164 -31.05 -3.93 8.12
C ALA A 164 -29.54 -4.14 8.40
N GLY A 165 -28.97 -3.66 9.51
CA GLY A 165 -27.56 -3.87 9.85
C GLY A 165 -27.18 -5.34 10.04
N GLY A 166 -28.14 -6.18 10.47
CA GLY A 166 -27.96 -7.64 10.55
C GLY A 166 -28.07 -8.39 9.22
N LEU A 167 -28.43 -7.71 8.13
CA LEU A 167 -28.38 -8.23 6.75
C LEU A 167 -27.12 -7.79 6.01
N ILE A 168 -26.33 -6.90 6.61
CA ILE A 168 -25.01 -6.49 6.09
C ILE A 168 -24.03 -7.58 6.53
N TYR A 169 -23.75 -8.52 5.64
CA TYR A 169 -22.64 -9.44 5.83
C TYR A 169 -21.34 -8.67 5.59
N HIS A 170 -20.42 -8.74 6.54
CA HIS A 170 -19.03 -8.37 6.28
C HIS A 170 -18.42 -9.49 5.45
N GLU A 171 -18.01 -9.18 4.22
CA GLU A 171 -17.21 -10.11 3.44
C GLU A 171 -15.80 -10.12 4.04
N GLU A 172 -15.51 -11.16 4.83
CA GLU A 172 -14.17 -11.44 5.30
C GLU A 172 -13.45 -12.24 4.22
N GLU A 173 -12.28 -11.75 3.80
CA GLU A 173 -11.42 -12.47 2.87
C GLU A 173 -10.97 -13.77 3.55
N ARG A 174 -11.54 -14.90 3.11
CA ARG A 174 -11.26 -16.22 3.68
C ARG A 174 -9.88 -16.76 3.28
N ASP A 175 -9.24 -16.17 2.27
CA ASP A 175 -7.89 -16.53 1.83
C ASP A 175 -6.86 -15.68 2.57
N PRO A 176 -5.96 -16.26 3.39
CA PRO A 176 -4.87 -15.51 3.97
C PRO A 176 -3.95 -14.97 2.87
N ILE A 177 -3.63 -13.68 2.95
CA ILE A 177 -2.62 -13.07 2.07
C ILE A 177 -1.26 -13.71 2.38
N ARG A 178 -0.78 -14.54 1.45
CA ARG A 178 0.48 -15.27 1.58
C ARG A 178 1.68 -14.32 1.59
N MET A 179 2.70 -14.67 2.37
CA MET A 179 4.01 -14.02 2.24
C MET A 179 4.59 -14.27 0.84
N PRO A 180 5.37 -13.32 0.30
CA PRO A 180 5.93 -13.46 -1.04
C PRO A 180 6.88 -14.66 -1.12
N ARG A 181 6.58 -15.60 -2.01
CA ARG A 181 7.47 -16.72 -2.35
C ARG A 181 8.42 -16.30 -3.47
N ARG A 182 9.72 -16.51 -3.29
CA ARG A 182 10.70 -16.29 -4.36
C ARG A 182 10.71 -17.49 -5.30
N ARG A 183 11.04 -17.24 -6.57
CA ARG A 183 11.27 -18.32 -7.53
C ARG A 183 12.59 -19.00 -7.17
N LEU A 184 12.54 -20.30 -6.95
CA LEU A 184 13.71 -21.13 -6.71
C LEU A 184 14.16 -21.68 -8.07
N LEU A 185 15.39 -21.35 -8.48
CA LEU A 185 15.85 -21.56 -9.86
C LEU A 185 17.09 -22.45 -9.92
N ILE A 186 17.85 -22.57 -8.81
CA ILE A 186 19.16 -23.24 -8.83
C ILE A 186 19.00 -24.75 -9.08
N ARG A 187 17.95 -25.37 -8.54
CA ARG A 187 17.64 -26.79 -8.76
C ARG A 187 17.40 -27.10 -10.24
N ASP A 188 16.83 -26.17 -11.00
CA ASP A 188 16.50 -26.35 -12.42
C ASP A 188 17.74 -26.25 -13.33
N LEU A 189 18.82 -25.65 -12.84
CA LEU A 189 20.10 -25.55 -13.57
C LEU A 189 20.92 -26.84 -13.53
N LEU A 190 20.58 -27.77 -12.63
CA LEU A 190 21.30 -29.04 -12.46
C LEU A 190 20.61 -30.17 -13.23
N THR A 191 21.40 -31.17 -13.64
CA THR A 191 20.82 -32.42 -14.16
C THR A 191 20.10 -33.16 -13.03
N LYS A 192 18.81 -33.47 -13.20
CA LYS A 192 18.01 -34.20 -12.21
C LYS A 192 18.05 -35.71 -12.46
N GLY A 193 18.17 -36.49 -11.41
CA GLY A 193 18.12 -37.96 -11.43
C GLY A 193 17.36 -38.50 -10.22
N LYS A 194 16.95 -39.76 -10.28
CA LYS A 194 16.38 -40.48 -9.13
C LYS A 194 17.35 -41.56 -8.66
N THR A 195 17.40 -41.82 -7.36
CA THR A 195 18.19 -42.93 -6.79
C THR A 195 17.33 -43.72 -5.79
N SER A 196 17.56 -45.02 -5.67
CA SER A 196 16.96 -45.87 -4.63
C SER A 196 17.96 -46.28 -3.55
N SER A 197 19.24 -45.95 -3.72
CA SER A 197 20.31 -46.25 -2.78
C SER A 197 20.59 -45.05 -1.86
N ASP A 198 21.09 -45.32 -0.64
CA ASP A 198 21.49 -44.31 0.34
C ASP A 198 22.82 -43.60 -0.03
N LEU A 199 23.56 -44.13 -1.00
CA LEU A 199 24.80 -43.53 -1.47
C LEU A 199 24.96 -43.71 -2.98
N VAL A 200 25.38 -42.64 -3.65
CA VAL A 200 25.65 -42.62 -5.09
C VAL A 200 27.17 -42.66 -5.29
N LYS A 201 27.69 -43.78 -5.79
CA LYS A 201 29.09 -43.91 -6.21
C LYS A 201 29.22 -43.47 -7.65
N TYR A 202 30.12 -42.54 -7.94
CA TYR A 202 30.46 -42.14 -9.30
C TYR A 202 31.98 -42.13 -9.49
N ARG A 203 32.41 -42.27 -10.74
CA ARG A 203 33.83 -42.25 -11.10
C ARG A 203 34.11 -40.93 -11.80
N LYS A 204 35.05 -40.16 -11.27
CA LYS A 204 35.50 -38.89 -11.85
C LYS A 204 36.84 -39.13 -12.52
N GLN A 205 36.99 -38.73 -13.77
CA GLN A 205 38.31 -38.70 -14.39
C GLN A 205 39.08 -37.50 -13.82
N THR A 206 40.21 -37.77 -13.16
CA THR A 206 41.04 -36.76 -12.49
C THR A 206 42.24 -36.34 -13.32
N VAL A 207 42.85 -37.28 -14.05
CA VAL A 207 44.02 -37.02 -14.90
C VAL A 207 43.70 -37.34 -16.35
N ARG A 208 44.02 -36.40 -17.23
CA ARG A 208 43.99 -36.56 -18.69
C ARG A 208 45.25 -35.94 -19.29
N ASP A 209 46.37 -36.65 -19.18
CA ASP A 209 47.63 -36.27 -19.83
C ASP A 209 47.70 -36.98 -21.19
N SER A 210 47.13 -36.35 -22.21
CA SER A 210 47.19 -36.87 -23.58
C SER A 210 48.38 -36.26 -24.29
N LYS A 211 49.43 -37.08 -24.50
CA LYS A 211 50.63 -36.70 -25.24
C LYS A 211 50.54 -37.09 -26.72
N ALA A 212 49.34 -37.10 -27.29
CA ALA A 212 49.15 -37.46 -28.68
C ALA A 212 49.92 -36.48 -29.59
N ALA A 213 50.86 -37.01 -30.37
CA ALA A 213 51.68 -36.24 -31.29
C ALA A 213 51.87 -37.03 -32.60
N MET A 214 52.21 -36.33 -33.68
CA MET A 214 52.66 -36.98 -34.91
C MET A 214 54.02 -37.64 -34.65
N VAL A 215 54.12 -38.93 -34.97
CA VAL A 215 55.34 -39.73 -34.77
C VAL A 215 55.89 -40.07 -36.16
N ALA A 216 57.18 -39.80 -36.36
CA ALA A 216 57.89 -40.22 -37.58
C ALA A 216 58.00 -41.75 -37.66
N GLU A 217 58.28 -42.30 -38.85
CA GLU A 217 58.59 -43.73 -38.97
C GLU A 217 59.78 -44.08 -38.05
N GLU A 218 59.65 -45.16 -37.29
CA GLU A 218 60.58 -45.62 -36.23
C GLU A 218 60.68 -44.73 -34.95
N GLY A 219 59.85 -43.70 -34.81
CA GLY A 219 59.83 -42.87 -33.59
C GLY A 219 59.18 -43.54 -32.38
N THR A 220 59.70 -43.27 -31.16
CA THR A 220 59.07 -43.70 -29.90
C THR A 220 57.72 -43.01 -29.72
N MET A 221 56.66 -43.81 -29.53
CA MET A 221 55.32 -43.29 -29.30
C MET A 221 55.23 -42.66 -27.89
N PRO A 222 54.70 -41.44 -27.75
CA PRO A 222 54.50 -40.82 -26.44
C PRO A 222 53.38 -41.51 -25.65
N GLU A 223 53.67 -41.88 -24.40
CA GLU A 223 52.70 -42.52 -23.50
C GLU A 223 51.74 -41.47 -22.92
N SER A 224 50.43 -41.72 -23.06
CA SER A 224 49.37 -40.92 -22.44
C SER A 224 48.90 -41.57 -21.15
N SER A 225 48.61 -40.77 -20.11
CA SER A 225 48.14 -41.26 -18.81
C SER A 225 46.74 -40.74 -18.49
N PHE A 226 45.86 -41.65 -18.06
CA PHE A 226 44.48 -41.34 -17.66
C PHE A 226 44.20 -41.89 -16.26
N GLY A 227 43.71 -41.05 -15.37
CA GLY A 227 43.39 -41.40 -13.99
C GLY A 227 41.91 -41.24 -13.68
N TRP A 228 41.34 -42.17 -12.91
CA TRP A 228 39.97 -42.09 -12.41
C TRP A 228 39.93 -42.27 -10.90
N GLU A 229 39.16 -41.43 -10.23
CA GLU A 229 38.88 -41.51 -8.80
C GLU A 229 37.44 -41.96 -8.56
N LYS A 230 37.22 -42.77 -7.53
CA LYS A 230 35.88 -43.13 -7.05
C LYS A 230 35.46 -42.09 -6.03
N ALA A 231 34.47 -41.26 -6.37
CA ALA A 231 33.85 -40.32 -5.45
C ALA A 231 32.48 -40.85 -5.02
N THR A 232 32.07 -40.49 -3.80
CA THR A 232 30.79 -40.90 -3.22
C THR A 232 30.01 -39.68 -2.79
N SER A 233 28.71 -39.65 -3.10
CA SER A 233 27.76 -38.68 -2.59
C SER A 233 26.73 -39.40 -1.73
N GLU A 234 26.62 -38.99 -0.47
CA GLU A 234 25.67 -39.55 0.49
C GLU A 234 24.30 -38.88 0.36
N VAL A 235 23.23 -39.66 0.54
CA VAL A 235 21.87 -39.13 0.63
C VAL A 235 21.67 -38.51 2.00
N LYS A 236 21.44 -37.20 2.04
CA LYS A 236 21.13 -36.42 3.24
C LYS A 236 19.64 -36.13 3.34
N LYS A 237 19.18 -35.79 4.55
CA LYS A 237 17.76 -35.56 4.85
C LYS A 237 17.55 -34.09 5.23
N ILE A 238 16.61 -33.44 4.55
CA ILE A 238 16.11 -32.11 4.91
C ILE A 238 14.70 -32.30 5.45
N ALA A 239 14.43 -31.80 6.65
CA ALA A 239 13.13 -31.93 7.29
C ALA A 239 12.87 -30.75 8.23
N HIS A 240 11.60 -30.41 8.39
CA HIS A 240 11.13 -29.49 9.42
C HIS A 240 9.76 -29.95 9.94
N VAL A 241 9.34 -29.37 11.05
CA VAL A 241 8.12 -29.76 11.75
C VAL A 241 7.40 -28.51 12.24
N THR A 242 6.07 -28.57 12.24
CA THR A 242 5.20 -27.57 12.84
C THR A 242 4.07 -28.26 13.60
N ASN A 243 3.64 -27.66 14.69
CA ASN A 243 2.53 -28.17 15.50
C ASN A 243 1.34 -27.22 15.35
N ILE A 244 0.13 -27.78 15.26
CA ILE A 244 -1.13 -27.05 15.03
C ILE A 244 -2.17 -27.65 15.98
N THR A 245 -3.10 -26.87 16.52
CA THR A 245 -4.20 -27.41 17.33
C THR A 245 -5.20 -28.17 16.46
N GLU A 246 -5.79 -29.24 16.99
CA GLU A 246 -6.84 -30.01 16.30
C GLU A 246 -8.06 -29.17 16.00
N GLU A 247 -8.47 -28.32 16.96
CA GLU A 247 -9.57 -27.39 16.80
C GLU A 247 -9.35 -26.41 15.62
N ALA A 248 -8.14 -25.83 15.49
CA ALA A 248 -7.87 -24.90 14.40
C ALA A 248 -7.87 -25.58 13.01
N LEU A 249 -7.49 -26.86 12.96
CA LEU A 249 -7.56 -27.64 11.73
C LEU A 249 -9.00 -28.04 11.37
N ALA A 250 -9.84 -28.33 12.38
CA ALA A 250 -11.25 -28.67 12.18
C ALA A 250 -12.10 -27.45 11.80
N ASP A 251 -11.77 -26.27 12.34
CA ASP A 251 -12.53 -25.03 12.12
C ASP A 251 -12.15 -24.33 10.81
N SER A 252 -11.02 -24.72 10.19
CA SER A 252 -10.51 -24.09 8.97
C SER A 252 -10.06 -25.10 7.92
N ASP A 253 -10.94 -25.38 6.97
CA ASP A 253 -10.66 -26.24 5.80
C ASP A 253 -9.44 -25.77 4.97
N PHE A 254 -9.09 -24.48 5.06
CA PHE A 254 -7.97 -23.90 4.30
C PHE A 254 -6.61 -24.08 4.98
N LEU A 255 -6.59 -24.15 6.32
CA LEU A 255 -5.36 -24.15 7.11
C LEU A 255 -4.44 -25.32 6.75
N GLN A 256 -5.01 -26.50 6.46
CA GLN A 256 -4.25 -27.67 6.04
C GLN A 256 -3.49 -27.46 4.73
N THR A 257 -4.15 -26.87 3.74
CA THR A 257 -3.56 -26.62 2.41
C THR A 257 -2.49 -25.55 2.50
N GLU A 258 -2.73 -24.51 3.30
CA GLU A 258 -1.75 -23.44 3.47
C GLU A 258 -0.47 -23.96 4.11
N ILE A 259 -0.60 -24.71 5.21
CA ILE A 259 0.56 -25.25 5.92
C ILE A 259 1.29 -26.30 5.08
N ASP A 260 0.60 -27.18 4.36
CA ASP A 260 1.27 -28.10 3.40
C ASP A 260 2.08 -27.31 2.36
N SER A 261 1.51 -26.23 1.81
CA SER A 261 2.19 -25.42 0.81
C SER A 261 3.41 -24.68 1.37
N GLU A 262 3.33 -24.20 2.61
CA GLU A 262 4.42 -23.47 3.27
C GLU A 262 5.53 -24.41 3.74
N LEU A 263 5.17 -25.60 4.23
CA LEU A 263 6.14 -26.64 4.56
C LEU A 263 6.94 -27.06 3.31
N ARG A 264 6.25 -27.31 2.19
CA ARG A 264 6.93 -27.65 0.92
C ARG A 264 7.87 -26.52 0.48
N TYR A 265 7.41 -25.28 0.52
CA TYR A 265 8.24 -24.14 0.14
C TYR A 265 9.46 -23.95 1.07
N GLY A 266 9.30 -24.13 2.38
CA GLY A 266 10.41 -24.06 3.33
C GLY A 266 11.46 -25.15 3.11
N LEU A 267 11.05 -26.36 2.72
CA LEU A 267 11.97 -27.43 2.34
C LEU A 267 12.74 -27.10 1.06
N ASP A 268 12.05 -26.61 0.03
CA ASP A 268 12.69 -26.27 -1.24
C ASP A 268 13.66 -25.07 -1.09
N LEU A 269 13.37 -24.14 -0.18
CA LEU A 269 14.24 -23.01 0.16
C LEU A 269 15.53 -23.46 0.86
N GLU A 270 15.43 -24.37 1.84
CA GLU A 270 16.61 -24.92 2.51
C GLU A 270 17.40 -25.83 1.57
N GLU A 271 16.73 -26.56 0.68
CA GLU A 271 17.37 -27.31 -0.38
C GLU A 271 18.21 -26.42 -1.29
N GLU A 272 17.67 -25.29 -1.77
CA GLU A 272 18.42 -24.37 -2.63
C GLU A 272 19.70 -23.85 -1.93
N LYS A 273 19.60 -23.52 -0.63
CA LYS A 273 20.76 -23.11 0.18
C LYS A 273 21.82 -24.21 0.26
N GLN A 274 21.41 -25.44 0.53
CA GLN A 274 22.31 -26.58 0.66
C GLN A 274 22.96 -26.95 -0.68
N ILE A 275 22.21 -26.85 -1.79
CA ILE A 275 22.75 -27.04 -3.13
C ILE A 275 23.82 -25.98 -3.43
N LEU A 276 23.55 -24.70 -3.13
CA LEU A 276 24.46 -23.62 -3.47
C LEU A 276 25.68 -23.56 -2.54
N ALA A 277 25.44 -23.49 -1.23
CA ALA A 277 26.40 -23.11 -0.20
C ALA A 277 26.54 -24.13 0.95
N GLY A 278 26.05 -25.37 0.78
CA GLY A 278 26.20 -26.41 1.80
C GLY A 278 27.68 -26.69 2.13
N ASP A 279 28.00 -26.82 3.43
CA ASP A 279 29.37 -26.96 3.94
C ASP A 279 30.00 -28.35 3.76
N GLY A 280 29.19 -29.35 3.40
CA GLY A 280 29.58 -30.75 3.29
C GLY A 280 30.02 -31.39 4.61
N GLN A 281 29.73 -30.78 5.76
CA GLN A 281 30.05 -31.30 7.08
C GLN A 281 28.83 -31.97 7.72
N GLY A 282 29.04 -33.12 8.36
CA GLY A 282 27.98 -33.88 9.03
C GLY A 282 26.83 -34.25 8.08
N GLU A 283 25.67 -33.65 8.30
CA GLU A 283 24.43 -33.91 7.56
C GLU A 283 24.16 -32.91 6.42
N ASN A 284 24.99 -31.89 6.27
CA ASN A 284 24.84 -30.91 5.19
C ASN A 284 25.33 -31.47 3.85
N LEU A 285 24.74 -30.97 2.76
CA LEU A 285 25.20 -31.31 1.41
C LEU A 285 26.50 -30.60 1.11
N LYS A 286 27.28 -31.16 0.18
CA LYS A 286 28.45 -30.47 -0.38
C LYS A 286 27.98 -29.51 -1.47
N GLY A 287 27.97 -28.21 -1.19
CA GLY A 287 27.45 -27.18 -2.08
C GLY A 287 28.33 -26.90 -3.29
N LEU A 288 27.72 -26.32 -4.33
CA LEU A 288 28.39 -25.93 -5.58
C LEU A 288 29.52 -24.92 -5.34
N LEU A 289 29.33 -23.95 -4.44
CA LEU A 289 30.34 -22.95 -4.11
C LEU A 289 31.56 -23.54 -3.41
N ILE A 290 31.48 -24.69 -2.76
CA ILE A 290 32.65 -25.27 -2.09
C ILE A 290 33.55 -25.98 -3.09
N GLU A 291 32.97 -26.69 -4.03
CA GLU A 291 33.69 -27.43 -5.07
C GLU A 291 34.10 -26.58 -6.27
N ALA A 292 33.42 -25.46 -6.53
CA ALA A 292 33.72 -24.60 -7.68
C ALA A 292 35.15 -24.04 -7.61
N VAL A 293 35.80 -23.96 -8.77
CA VAL A 293 37.16 -23.44 -8.89
C VAL A 293 37.16 -21.94 -8.59
N ALA A 294 38.09 -21.47 -7.79
CA ALA A 294 38.22 -20.05 -7.51
C ALA A 294 38.60 -19.27 -8.79
N PHE A 295 38.03 -18.09 -8.94
CA PHE A 295 38.34 -17.18 -10.02
C PHE A 295 39.82 -16.76 -9.97
N ALA A 296 40.49 -16.87 -11.10
CA ALA A 296 41.83 -16.37 -11.31
C ALA A 296 41.82 -15.42 -12.52
N ALA A 297 42.19 -14.17 -12.30
CA ALA A 297 42.30 -13.20 -13.39
C ALA A 297 43.40 -13.64 -14.37
N ALA A 298 43.07 -13.73 -15.66
CA ALA A 298 44.06 -14.03 -16.68
C ALA A 298 45.05 -12.85 -16.83
N ASN A 299 46.35 -13.16 -16.87
CA ASN A 299 47.40 -12.14 -16.98
C ASN A 299 47.24 -11.31 -18.27
N GLY A 300 47.38 -10.00 -18.14
CA GLY A 300 47.41 -9.07 -19.28
C GLY A 300 46.03 -8.58 -19.77
N LEU A 301 44.93 -9.00 -19.15
CA LEU A 301 43.58 -8.53 -19.48
C LEU A 301 43.04 -7.56 -18.41
N PRO A 302 42.23 -6.55 -18.80
CA PRO A 302 41.62 -5.63 -17.86
C PRO A 302 40.63 -6.37 -16.95
N ASN A 303 40.72 -6.12 -15.63
CA ASN A 303 39.82 -6.66 -14.60
C ASN A 303 39.39 -5.52 -13.66
N ALA A 304 38.95 -4.41 -14.24
CA ALA A 304 38.60 -3.19 -13.51
C ALA A 304 37.11 -3.14 -13.15
N THR A 305 36.24 -3.70 -14.00
CA THR A 305 34.78 -3.65 -13.80
C THR A 305 34.21 -5.02 -13.45
N ARG A 306 32.99 -5.02 -12.87
CA ARG A 306 32.22 -6.26 -12.59
C ARG A 306 31.96 -7.06 -13.87
N ILE A 307 31.71 -6.37 -14.98
CA ILE A 307 31.44 -6.98 -16.28
C ILE A 307 32.69 -7.67 -16.83
N ASP A 308 33.86 -7.05 -16.72
CA ASP A 308 35.14 -7.63 -17.15
C ASP A 308 35.44 -8.91 -16.36
N ARG A 309 35.23 -8.87 -15.04
CA ARG A 309 35.45 -10.03 -14.17
C ARG A 309 34.59 -11.24 -14.58
N LEU A 310 33.31 -11.01 -14.87
CA LEU A 310 32.42 -12.07 -15.36
C LEU A 310 32.83 -12.57 -16.75
N ARG A 311 33.34 -11.69 -17.62
CA ARG A 311 33.86 -12.09 -18.94
C ARG A 311 35.11 -12.97 -18.82
N LEU A 312 35.99 -12.64 -17.89
CA LEU A 312 37.19 -13.43 -17.57
C LEU A 312 36.82 -14.76 -16.92
N ALA A 313 35.74 -14.81 -16.14
CA ALA A 313 35.24 -16.06 -15.59
C ALA A 313 34.74 -17.02 -16.69
N ILE A 314 34.04 -16.49 -17.71
CA ILE A 314 33.69 -17.28 -18.92
C ILE A 314 34.97 -17.80 -19.61
N LEU A 315 36.01 -16.95 -19.73
CA LEU A 315 37.28 -17.36 -20.32
C LEU A 315 37.93 -18.51 -19.52
N GLN A 316 37.92 -18.44 -18.19
CA GLN A 316 38.47 -19.50 -17.34
C GLN A 316 37.73 -20.83 -17.53
N VAL A 317 36.39 -20.81 -17.65
CA VAL A 317 35.60 -22.01 -17.97
C VAL A 317 35.93 -22.53 -19.38
N ALA A 318 36.09 -21.63 -20.35
CA ALA A 318 36.45 -21.98 -21.73
C ALA A 318 37.85 -22.59 -21.84
N LEU A 319 38.82 -22.09 -21.08
CA LEU A 319 40.19 -22.64 -21.01
C LEU A 319 40.24 -24.02 -20.35
N ALA A 320 39.20 -24.41 -19.62
CA ALA A 320 39.03 -25.74 -19.07
C ALA A 320 38.25 -26.70 -20.01
N ASP A 321 38.07 -26.32 -21.29
CA ASP A 321 37.30 -27.05 -22.31
C ASP A 321 35.80 -27.19 -22.01
N TYR A 322 35.25 -26.24 -21.25
CA TYR A 322 33.82 -26.19 -20.90
C TYR A 322 33.15 -24.93 -21.46
N VAL A 323 31.82 -24.99 -21.65
CA VAL A 323 31.03 -23.84 -22.11
C VAL A 323 30.12 -23.38 -20.98
N ALA A 324 30.37 -22.19 -20.43
CA ALA A 324 29.47 -21.61 -19.44
C ALA A 324 28.06 -21.40 -20.05
N THR A 325 27.00 -21.70 -19.30
CA THR A 325 25.61 -21.55 -19.74
C THR A 325 24.89 -20.44 -18.98
N SER A 326 25.07 -20.40 -17.66
CA SER A 326 24.39 -19.47 -16.76
C SER A 326 25.32 -18.83 -15.74
N PHE A 327 24.98 -17.62 -15.32
CA PHE A 327 25.49 -16.98 -14.11
C PHE A 327 24.48 -17.12 -12.98
N VAL A 328 24.95 -17.36 -11.77
CA VAL A 328 24.14 -17.26 -10.55
C VAL A 328 24.73 -16.16 -9.69
N MET A 329 23.91 -15.19 -9.29
CA MET A 329 24.32 -14.07 -8.44
C MET A 329 23.14 -13.52 -7.62
N ASN A 330 23.45 -12.65 -6.66
CA ASN A 330 22.42 -11.95 -5.90
C ASN A 330 21.74 -10.87 -6.78
N PRO A 331 20.42 -10.62 -6.66
CA PRO A 331 19.74 -9.55 -7.38
C PRO A 331 20.37 -8.15 -7.17
N THR A 332 20.96 -7.91 -6.00
CA THR A 332 21.66 -6.64 -5.69
C THR A 332 22.89 -6.45 -6.57
N ASP A 333 23.64 -7.52 -6.84
CA ASP A 333 24.83 -7.47 -7.69
C ASP A 333 24.43 -7.34 -9.17
N TRP A 334 23.33 -7.98 -9.57
CA TRP A 334 22.78 -7.82 -10.91
C TRP A 334 22.33 -6.38 -11.16
N ALA A 335 21.59 -5.78 -10.22
CA ALA A 335 21.24 -4.37 -10.28
C ALA A 335 22.48 -3.45 -10.31
N ALA A 336 23.56 -3.80 -9.60
CA ALA A 336 24.81 -3.04 -9.66
C ALA A 336 25.49 -3.10 -11.05
N ILE A 337 25.28 -4.17 -11.81
CA ILE A 337 25.74 -4.31 -13.21
C ILE A 337 24.85 -3.49 -14.14
N ASP A 338 23.53 -3.55 -13.98
CA ASP A 338 22.57 -2.74 -14.77
C ASP A 338 22.76 -1.24 -14.54
N LEU A 339 23.16 -0.84 -13.34
CA LEU A 339 23.39 0.57 -13.00
C LEU A 339 24.75 1.09 -13.44
N LEU A 340 25.59 0.26 -14.08
CA LEU A 340 26.94 0.62 -14.48
C LEU A 340 26.88 1.62 -15.66
N LYS A 341 27.57 2.75 -15.50
CA LYS A 341 27.57 3.86 -16.47
C LYS A 341 28.96 4.09 -17.06
N ASP A 342 28.98 4.58 -18.29
CA ASP A 342 30.19 5.12 -18.91
C ASP A 342 30.51 6.53 -18.37
N ASP A 343 31.67 7.07 -18.75
CA ASP A 343 32.10 8.43 -18.37
C ASP A 343 31.13 9.53 -18.85
N GLN A 344 30.26 9.21 -19.82
CA GLN A 344 29.23 10.09 -20.36
C GLN A 344 27.87 9.91 -19.64
N LYS A 345 27.84 9.15 -18.53
CA LYS A 345 26.66 8.83 -17.70
C LYS A 345 25.58 8.04 -18.42
N ARG A 346 25.90 7.38 -19.53
CA ARG A 346 25.00 6.45 -20.21
C ARG A 346 25.11 5.08 -19.57
N TYR A 347 23.99 4.37 -19.46
CA TYR A 347 24.01 2.99 -19.01
C TYR A 347 24.78 2.13 -20.03
N ILE A 348 25.78 1.39 -19.54
CA ILE A 348 26.57 0.46 -20.37
C ILE A 348 25.72 -0.76 -20.70
N PHE A 349 24.90 -1.18 -19.75
CA PHE A 349 24.03 -2.33 -19.86
C PHE A 349 22.61 -1.94 -19.38
N GLY A 350 21.58 -2.40 -20.10
CA GLY A 350 20.19 -2.05 -19.81
C GLY A 350 19.80 -0.65 -20.29
N ASN A 351 18.85 -0.56 -21.22
CA ASN A 351 18.12 0.69 -21.44
C ASN A 351 16.87 0.64 -20.55
N PRO A 352 16.65 1.59 -19.63
CA PRO A 352 15.45 1.64 -18.80
C PRO A 352 14.13 1.62 -19.59
N GLY A 353 14.17 2.03 -20.86
CA GLY A 353 13.02 2.00 -21.77
C GLY A 353 12.77 0.66 -22.48
N SER A 354 13.66 -0.34 -22.36
CA SER A 354 13.49 -1.66 -22.97
C SER A 354 13.56 -2.75 -21.91
N MET A 355 12.49 -3.54 -21.79
CA MET A 355 12.48 -4.75 -20.96
C MET A 355 13.39 -5.81 -21.62
N SER A 356 14.56 -6.06 -21.04
CA SER A 356 15.44 -7.16 -21.46
C SER A 356 15.39 -8.28 -20.44
N THR A 357 15.27 -9.52 -20.90
CA THR A 357 15.54 -10.70 -20.07
C THR A 357 16.96 -10.60 -19.50
N PRO A 358 17.20 -10.97 -18.23
CA PRO A 358 18.52 -10.88 -17.60
C PRO A 358 19.48 -11.85 -18.28
N MET A 359 20.34 -11.31 -19.15
CA MET A 359 21.31 -12.08 -19.93
C MET A 359 22.59 -11.27 -20.07
N LEU A 360 23.74 -11.86 -19.80
CA LEU A 360 25.04 -11.18 -19.89
C LEU A 360 25.98 -11.98 -20.79
N TRP A 361 26.64 -11.34 -21.75
CA TRP A 361 27.55 -12.00 -22.70
C TRP A 361 26.92 -13.20 -23.46
N GLY A 362 25.60 -13.16 -23.70
CA GLY A 362 24.88 -14.27 -24.34
C GLY A 362 24.62 -15.47 -23.43
N LYS A 363 24.73 -15.27 -22.10
CA LYS A 363 24.50 -16.28 -21.05
C LYS A 363 23.40 -15.81 -20.11
N ASP A 364 22.53 -16.73 -19.70
CA ASP A 364 21.42 -16.39 -18.81
C ASP A 364 21.93 -16.00 -17.43
N VAL A 365 21.30 -14.98 -16.82
CA VAL A 365 21.59 -14.57 -15.45
C VAL A 365 20.46 -15.02 -14.56
N VAL A 366 20.79 -15.86 -13.60
CA VAL A 366 19.88 -16.40 -12.59
C VAL A 366 20.10 -15.64 -11.30
N GLU A 367 19.14 -14.77 -11.01
CA GLU A 367 19.09 -13.99 -9.79
C GLU A 367 18.52 -14.84 -8.65
N SER A 368 19.32 -15.09 -7.61
CA SER A 368 18.85 -15.76 -6.40
C SER A 368 19.32 -15.05 -5.14
N ASN A 369 18.36 -14.73 -4.27
CA ASN A 369 18.61 -14.22 -2.91
C ASN A 369 19.32 -15.22 -1.99
N THR A 370 19.50 -16.47 -2.45
CA THR A 370 20.25 -17.50 -1.71
C THR A 370 21.77 -17.29 -1.86
N MET A 371 22.21 -16.61 -2.92
CA MET A 371 23.60 -16.21 -3.09
C MET A 371 23.93 -15.01 -2.18
N SER A 372 25.08 -15.08 -1.49
CA SER A 372 25.60 -13.95 -0.72
C SER A 372 25.88 -12.75 -1.63
N ALA A 373 25.63 -11.55 -1.12
CA ALA A 373 25.96 -10.32 -1.85
C ALA A 373 27.48 -10.24 -2.12
N GLY A 374 27.84 -9.87 -3.34
CA GLY A 374 29.21 -9.77 -3.79
C GLY A 374 29.81 -11.08 -4.32
N GLU A 375 29.13 -12.21 -4.19
CA GLU A 375 29.56 -13.52 -4.69
C GLU A 375 28.81 -13.91 -5.98
N TRP A 376 29.49 -14.64 -6.85
CA TRP A 376 28.92 -15.12 -8.10
C TRP A 376 29.46 -16.51 -8.46
N LEU A 377 28.66 -17.26 -9.20
CA LEU A 377 29.00 -18.57 -9.75
C LEU A 377 28.68 -18.58 -11.25
N THR A 378 29.62 -19.06 -12.07
CA THR A 378 29.40 -19.25 -13.51
C THR A 378 29.83 -20.65 -13.91
N GLY A 379 29.17 -21.22 -14.91
CA GLY A 379 29.58 -22.51 -15.44
C GLY A 379 28.49 -23.21 -16.21
N ASP A 380 28.78 -24.46 -16.57
CA ASP A 380 27.77 -25.42 -16.99
C ASP A 380 27.32 -26.23 -15.78
N LEU A 381 26.28 -25.75 -15.10
CA LEU A 381 25.76 -26.40 -13.90
C LEU A 381 25.15 -27.78 -14.21
N ALA A 382 24.55 -27.94 -15.39
CA ALA A 382 23.94 -29.20 -15.81
C ALA A 382 25.00 -30.30 -15.97
N MET A 383 26.16 -29.95 -16.53
CA MET A 383 27.27 -30.91 -16.63
C MET A 383 28.12 -31.00 -15.35
N ALA A 384 28.20 -29.93 -14.56
CA ALA A 384 28.98 -29.91 -13.33
C ALA A 384 28.42 -30.86 -12.27
N GLY A 385 27.09 -30.90 -12.10
CA GLY A 385 26.43 -31.61 -11.02
C GLY A 385 25.22 -32.41 -11.48
N THR A 386 24.98 -33.53 -10.80
CA THR A 386 23.70 -34.23 -10.87
C THR A 386 23.05 -34.25 -9.50
N TYR A 387 21.83 -33.76 -9.45
CA TYR A 387 20.99 -33.76 -8.29
C TYR A 387 20.14 -35.04 -8.28
N TYR A 388 20.25 -35.83 -7.22
CA TYR A 388 19.54 -37.10 -7.06
C TYR A 388 18.45 -37.01 -6.00
N ASP A 389 17.20 -37.19 -6.39
CA ASP A 389 16.10 -37.40 -5.45
C ASP A 389 16.07 -38.87 -5.02
N ARG A 390 16.21 -39.13 -3.72
CA ARG A 390 15.95 -40.45 -3.12
C ARG A 390 14.50 -40.59 -2.65
N GLN A 391 13.97 -39.50 -2.12
CA GLN A 391 12.60 -39.38 -1.67
C GLN A 391 12.15 -37.95 -1.95
N GLU A 392 11.09 -37.83 -2.74
CA GLU A 392 10.43 -36.55 -3.04
C GLU A 392 9.83 -35.94 -1.75
N THR A 393 9.40 -34.68 -1.84
CA THR A 393 8.83 -33.97 -0.70
C THR A 393 7.57 -34.67 -0.22
N GLU A 394 7.60 -35.17 1.03
CA GLU A 394 6.48 -35.83 1.68
C GLU A 394 6.10 -35.06 2.94
N VAL A 395 4.81 -34.77 3.10
CA VAL A 395 4.23 -34.17 4.30
C VAL A 395 3.38 -35.21 5.01
N LEU A 396 3.70 -35.47 6.28
CA LEU A 396 3.01 -36.43 7.13
C LEU A 396 2.41 -35.70 8.32
N ILE A 397 1.22 -36.11 8.73
CA ILE A 397 0.52 -35.58 9.90
C ILE A 397 0.43 -36.69 10.94
N SER A 398 0.70 -36.36 12.20
CA SER A 398 0.63 -37.29 13.33
C SER A 398 -0.02 -36.62 14.54
N SER A 399 -1.07 -37.23 15.08
CA SER A 399 -1.70 -36.85 16.36
C SER A 399 -1.01 -37.49 17.57
N GLU A 400 -0.35 -38.63 17.40
CA GLU A 400 0.24 -39.42 18.50
C GLU A 400 1.68 -39.03 18.88
N HIS A 401 2.18 -37.88 18.42
CA HIS A 401 3.57 -37.50 18.69
C HIS A 401 3.69 -36.89 20.09
N ASP A 402 4.44 -37.52 21.01
CA ASP A 402 4.77 -36.98 22.34
C ASP A 402 3.51 -36.57 23.16
N THR A 403 3.46 -35.35 23.72
CA THR A 403 2.31 -34.84 24.50
C THR A 403 1.14 -34.38 23.64
N ASN A 404 1.29 -34.36 22.31
CA ASN A 404 0.28 -33.78 21.42
C ASN A 404 -1.07 -34.51 21.48
N PHE A 405 -1.08 -35.80 21.80
CA PHE A 405 -2.32 -36.56 21.99
C PHE A 405 -3.10 -36.12 23.25
N ILE A 406 -2.41 -35.61 24.27
CA ILE A 406 -3.03 -35.11 25.50
C ILE A 406 -3.42 -33.63 25.36
N GLU A 407 -2.68 -32.89 24.54
CA GLU A 407 -2.82 -31.44 24.35
C GLU A 407 -3.68 -31.07 23.13
N ASP A 408 -4.34 -32.04 22.48
CA ASP A 408 -5.13 -31.87 21.26
C ASP A 408 -4.38 -31.09 20.16
N MET A 409 -3.11 -31.47 19.97
CA MET A 409 -2.22 -30.93 18.95
C MET A 409 -1.96 -31.97 17.85
N LEU A 410 -1.77 -31.52 16.62
CA LEU A 410 -1.29 -32.31 15.50
C LEU A 410 0.08 -31.82 15.07
N THR A 411 1.00 -32.76 14.87
CA THR A 411 2.32 -32.49 14.33
C THR A 411 2.33 -32.75 12.83
N MET A 412 2.59 -31.71 12.04
CA MET A 412 2.85 -31.82 10.61
C MET A 412 4.36 -31.78 10.35
N LYS A 413 4.86 -32.79 9.64
CA LYS A 413 6.28 -32.93 9.31
C LYS A 413 6.46 -33.03 7.81
N GLY A 414 7.23 -32.09 7.25
CA GLY A 414 7.74 -32.16 5.89
C GLY A 414 9.12 -32.77 5.87
N ARG A 415 9.38 -33.73 4.97
CA ARG A 415 10.71 -34.32 4.77
C ARG A 415 11.03 -34.58 3.30
N LYS A 416 12.33 -34.53 2.98
CA LYS A 416 12.92 -34.90 1.69
C LYS A 416 14.27 -35.58 1.90
N ARG A 417 14.65 -36.49 1.00
CA ARG A 417 15.97 -37.14 1.02
C ARG A 417 16.64 -37.03 -0.33
N VAL A 418 17.83 -36.44 -0.35
CA VAL A 418 18.45 -35.92 -1.57
C VAL A 418 19.97 -36.13 -1.51
N ALA A 419 20.61 -36.26 -2.68
CA ALA A 419 22.06 -36.29 -2.79
C ALA A 419 22.53 -35.39 -3.94
N LEU A 420 23.60 -34.63 -3.72
CA LEU A 420 24.23 -33.81 -4.75
C LEU A 420 25.59 -34.40 -5.14
N ALA A 421 25.72 -34.80 -6.40
CA ALA A 421 26.97 -35.34 -6.93
C ALA A 421 27.62 -34.33 -7.89
N ILE A 422 28.68 -33.66 -7.42
CA ILE A 422 29.46 -32.72 -8.22
C ILE A 422 30.51 -33.51 -9.00
N LYS A 423 30.18 -33.84 -10.24
CA LYS A 423 31.00 -34.69 -11.12
C LYS A 423 32.18 -33.92 -11.72
N ARG A 424 31.98 -32.64 -12.07
CA ARG A 424 32.97 -31.81 -12.77
C ARG A 424 33.06 -30.41 -12.14
N ALA A 425 33.86 -30.31 -11.08
CA ALA A 425 34.17 -29.02 -10.44
C ALA A 425 34.75 -27.97 -11.41
N ALA A 426 35.60 -28.38 -12.35
CA ALA A 426 36.23 -27.48 -13.33
C ALA A 426 35.27 -26.85 -14.34
N ALA A 427 34.03 -27.36 -14.46
CA ALA A 427 32.99 -26.74 -15.28
C ALA A 427 32.35 -25.52 -14.59
N MET A 428 32.73 -25.24 -13.34
CA MET A 428 32.24 -24.13 -12.53
C MET A 428 33.38 -23.26 -12.03
N VAL A 429 33.17 -21.95 -12.07
CA VAL A 429 34.06 -20.95 -11.49
C VAL A 429 33.25 -20.08 -10.54
N LYS A 430 33.76 -19.92 -9.32
CA LYS A 430 33.24 -18.98 -8.34
C LYS A 430 34.15 -17.78 -8.20
N GLY A 431 33.59 -16.64 -7.85
CA GLY A 431 34.38 -15.49 -7.47
C GLY A 431 33.59 -14.49 -6.67
N ASN A 432 34.24 -13.39 -6.33
CA ASN A 432 33.61 -12.24 -5.70
C ASN A 432 33.83 -10.98 -6.53
N PHE A 433 33.19 -9.88 -6.16
CA PHE A 433 33.38 -8.56 -6.77
C PHE A 433 34.37 -7.67 -6.00
N VAL A 434 35.34 -8.26 -5.30
CA VAL A 434 36.39 -7.50 -4.60
C VAL A 434 37.55 -7.22 -5.56
N PHE A 435 37.73 -5.95 -5.92
CA PHE A 435 38.85 -5.50 -6.76
C PHE A 435 40.05 -5.16 -5.88
N ALA A 436 41.25 -5.55 -6.32
CA ALA A 436 42.50 -5.27 -5.64
C ALA A 436 43.03 -3.87 -5.99
#